data_AF-Q81I20-F1
#
_entry.id   AF-Q81I20-F1
#
_cell.length_a   1.000
_cell.length_b   1.000
_cell.length_c   1.000
_cell.angle_alpha   90.00
_cell.angle_beta   90.00
_cell.angle_gamma   90.00
#
_symmetry.space_group_name_H-M   'P 1'
#
loop_
_entity.id
_entity.type
_entity.pdbx_description
1 polymer ?
#
loop_
_entity_poly.entity_id
_entity_poly.type
_entity_poly.pdbx_seq_one_letter_code
_entity_poly.pdbx_strand_id
1 'polypeptide(L)' 'MMEEFIEQEDEEIVLKLRDELINMKKKNAWEEACVLAAKQGNRMWSLEETKDHLETFLLLLQKKKA' A
#
# COMPACT_ATOMS: atom_id res chain seq x y z
N MET A 1 8.38 10.48 -1.11
CA MET A 1 8.51 9.17 -1.79
C MET A 1 8.05 8.08 -0.83
N MET A 2 7.66 6.90 -1.33
CA MET A 2 7.14 5.82 -0.47
C MET A 2 8.13 5.38 0.62
N GLU A 3 9.43 5.40 0.33
CA GLU A 3 10.48 5.10 1.30
C GLU A 3 10.61 6.19 2.38
N GLU A 4 10.56 7.47 2.00
CA GLU A 4 10.59 8.58 2.96
C GLU A 4 9.42 8.51 3.97
N PHE A 5 8.22 8.11 3.53
CA PHE A 5 7.09 7.85 4.43
C PHE A 5 7.42 6.74 5.43
N ILE A 6 7.99 5.63 4.96
CA ILE A 6 8.33 4.50 5.81
C ILE A 6 9.41 4.86 6.84
N GLU A 7 10.36 5.73 6.48
CA GLU A 7 11.44 6.17 7.38
C GLU A 7 10.99 7.21 8.41
N GLN A 8 10.04 8.09 8.04
CA GLN A 8 9.59 9.20 8.89
C GLN A 8 8.44 8.83 9.84
N GLU A 9 7.62 7.87 9.46
CA GLU A 9 6.44 7.47 10.24
C GLU A 9 6.78 6.51 11.38
N ASP A 10 5.95 6.58 12.42
CA ASP A 10 6.04 5.68 13.57
C ASP A 10 5.99 4.22 13.14
N GLU A 11 6.87 3.40 13.74
CA GLU A 11 6.94 1.98 13.42
C GLU A 11 5.59 1.28 13.62
N GLU A 12 4.82 1.67 14.64
CA GLU A 12 3.46 1.16 14.88
C GLU A 12 2.52 1.46 13.70
N ILE A 13 2.59 2.65 13.12
CA ILE A 13 1.77 3.06 11.98
C ILE A 13 2.16 2.25 10.75
N VAL A 14 3.45 2.11 10.49
CA VAL A 14 3.99 1.31 9.38
C VAL A 14 3.58 -0.16 9.51
N LEU A 15 3.63 -0.74 10.71
CA LEU A 15 3.23 -2.12 10.98
C LEU A 15 1.72 -2.33 10.80
N LYS A 16 0.89 -1.42 11.32
CA LYS A 16 -0.57 -1.47 11.14
C LYS A 16 -0.94 -1.40 9.66
N LEU A 17 -0.34 -0.46 8.92
CA LEU A 17 -0.59 -0.27 7.49
C LEU A 17 -0.20 -1.52 6.68
N ARG A 18 0.95 -2.12 6.99
CA ARG A 18 1.37 -3.40 6.39
C ARG A 18 0.34 -4.50 6.64
N ASP A 19 -0.08 -4.67 7.88
CA ASP A 19 -0.97 -5.77 8.26
C ASP A 19 -2.37 -5.59 7.67
N GLU A 20 -2.87 -4.35 7.58
CA GLU A 20 -4.11 -4.02 6.88
C GLU A 20 -4.05 -4.34 5.38
N LEU A 21 -2.99 -3.92 4.68
CA LEU A 21 -2.81 -4.21 3.25
C LEU A 21 -2.71 -5.72 2.98
N ILE A 22 -1.99 -6.46 3.83
CA ILE A 22 -1.91 -7.93 3.75
C ILE A 22 -3.29 -8.56 3.96
N ASN A 23 -4.06 -8.07 4.93
CA ASN A 23 -5.39 -8.58 5.24
C ASN A 23 -6.36 -8.35 4.07
N MET A 24 -6.32 -7.18 3.44
CA MET A 24 -7.11 -6.89 2.24
C MET A 24 -6.75 -7.84 1.09
N LYS A 25 -5.47 -8.15 0.90
CA LYS A 25 -4.99 -9.13 -0.08
C LYS A 25 -5.53 -10.54 0.18
N LYS A 26 -5.62 -10.95 1.46
CA LYS A 26 -6.17 -12.26 1.85
C LYS A 26 -7.69 -12.37 1.71
N LYS A 27 -8.41 -11.26 1.89
CA LYS A 27 -9.88 -11.23 1.86
C LYS A 27 -10.47 -11.05 0.47
N ASN A 28 -9.67 -11.13 -0.60
CA ASN A 28 -10.06 -10.74 -1.98
C ASN A 28 -10.56 -9.28 -2.09
N ALA A 29 -10.35 -8.45 -1.08
CA ALA A 29 -10.72 -7.03 -1.07
C ALA A 29 -9.67 -6.14 -1.78
N TRP A 30 -8.58 -6.74 -2.25
CA TRP A 30 -7.48 -6.04 -2.91
C TRP A 30 -7.90 -5.33 -4.20
N GLU A 31 -8.71 -6.00 -5.02
CA GLU A 31 -9.22 -5.45 -6.27
C GLU A 31 -10.04 -4.18 -6.00
N GLU A 32 -10.96 -4.24 -5.04
CA GLU A 32 -11.80 -3.11 -4.63
C GLU A 32 -10.98 -1.97 -4.02
N ALA A 33 -10.00 -2.30 -3.18
CA ALA A 33 -9.09 -1.31 -2.59
C ALA A 33 -8.26 -0.59 -3.67
N CYS A 34 -7.76 -1.32 -4.68
CA CYS A 34 -7.04 -0.73 -5.81
C CYS A 34 -7.95 0.16 -6.66
N VAL A 35 -9.20 -0.26 -6.90
CA VAL A 35 -10.19 0.56 -7.62
C VAL A 35 -10.52 1.84 -6.84
N LEU A 36 -10.67 1.75 -5.51
CA LEU A 36 -10.89 2.92 -4.66
C LEU A 36 -9.68 3.85 -4.68
N ALA A 37 -8.46 3.33 -4.56
CA ALA A 37 -7.23 4.10 -4.63
C ALA A 37 -7.03 4.78 -6.00
N ALA A 38 -7.40 4.12 -7.09
CA ALA A 38 -7.33 4.70 -8.44
C ALA A 38 -8.36 5.82 -8.64
N LYS A 39 -9.54 5.70 -8.03
CA LYS A 39 -10.64 6.67 -8.13
C LYS A 39 -10.47 7.87 -7.20
N GLN A 40 -9.94 7.64 -5.99
CA GLN A 40 -9.81 8.65 -4.94
C GLN A 40 -8.39 9.20 -4.81
N GLY A 41 -7.41 8.55 -5.45
CA GLY A 41 -6.05 9.04 -5.50
C GLY A 41 -5.99 10.39 -6.22
N ASN A 42 -5.23 11.32 -5.65
CA ASN A 42 -4.99 12.63 -6.25
C ASN A 42 -4.12 12.56 -7.53
N ARG A 43 -3.65 11.37 -7.90
CA ARG A 43 -2.91 11.10 -9.13
C ARG A 43 -3.82 10.31 -10.07
N MET A 44 -3.90 10.74 -11.33
CA MET A 44 -4.54 10.00 -12.43
C MET A 44 -3.70 8.76 -12.78
N TRP A 45 -3.60 7.80 -11.88
CA TRP A 45 -3.07 6.49 -12.20
C TRP A 45 -4.18 5.61 -12.77
N SER A 46 -3.85 4.85 -13.81
CA SER A 46 -4.68 3.73 -14.22
C SER A 46 -4.82 2.71 -13.08
N LEU A 47 -5.80 1.83 -13.19
CA LEU A 47 -5.98 0.74 -12.23
C LEU A 47 -4.73 -0.16 -12.14
N GLU A 48 -4.06 -0.38 -13.28
CA GLU A 48 -2.84 -1.18 -13.37
C GLU A 48 -1.68 -0.50 -12.66
N GLU A 49 -1.45 0.79 -12.93
CA GLU A 49 -0.42 1.57 -12.23
C GLU A 49 -0.69 1.64 -10.72
N THR A 50 -1.96 1.77 -10.32
CA THR A 50 -2.34 1.81 -8.90
C THR A 50 -2.05 0.47 -8.22
N LYS A 51 -2.35 -0.66 -8.88
CA LYS A 51 -2.01 -2.00 -8.39
C LYS A 51 -0.51 -2.15 -8.21
N ASP A 52 0.27 -1.78 -9.22
CA ASP A 52 1.74 -1.89 -9.20
C ASP A 52 2.35 -1.03 -8.08
N HIS A 53 1.85 0.20 -7.89
CA HIS A 53 2.30 1.08 -6.81
C HIS A 53 1.95 0.52 -5.42
N LEU A 54 0.74 0.01 -5.22
CA LEU A 54 0.34 -0.58 -3.94
C LEU A 54 1.09 -1.88 -3.64
N GLU A 55 1.39 -2.69 -4.65
CA GLU A 55 2.23 -3.88 -4.50
C GLU A 55 3.68 -3.51 -4.17
N THR A 56 4.26 -2.55 -4.87
CA THR A 56 5.60 -2.02 -4.58
C THR A 56 5.66 -1.47 -3.16
N PHE A 57 4.66 -0.70 -2.74
CA PHE A 57 4.58 -0.17 -1.38
C PHE A 57 4.51 -1.27 -0.33
N LEU A 58 3.66 -2.28 -0.55
CA LEU A 58 3.55 -3.42 0.34
C LEU A 58 4.88 -4.18 0.47
N LEU A 59 5.63 -4.35 -0.63
CA LEU A 59 6.95 -4.96 -0.60
C LEU A 59 7.95 -4.14 0.24
N LEU A 60 7.92 -2.81 0.13
CA LEU A 60 8.76 -1.94 0.96
C LEU A 60 8.39 -2.05 2.45
N LEU A 61 7.09 -2.07 2.77
CA LEU A 61 6.59 -2.26 4.14
C LEU A 61 7.00 -3.63 4.73
N GLN A 62 7.10 -4.66 3.90
CA GLN A 62 7.56 -5.99 4.32
C GLN A 62 9.08 -6.03 4.54
N LYS A 63 9.87 -5.23 3.79
CA LYS A 63 11.33 -5.17 3.91
C LYS A 63 11.82 -4.46 5.18
N LYS A 64 11.04 -3.54 5.77
CA LYS A 64 11.39 -2.89 7.06
C LYS A 64 11.51 -3.89 8.23
N LYS A 65 11.20 -5.17 8.02
CA LYS A 65 11.34 -6.23 9.04
C LYS A 65 12.76 -6.79 9.17
N ALA A 66 13.76 -6.23 8.47
CA ALA A 66 15.17 -6.63 8.53
C ALA A 66 16.00 -5.61 9.33
#